data_AF-A0A1H8NMY7-F1
#
_entry.id   AF-A0A1H8NMY7-F1
#
_cell.length_a   1.000
_cell.length_b   1.000
_cell.length_c   1.000
_cell.angle_alpha   90.00
_cell.angle_beta   90.00
_cell.angle_gamma   90.00
#
_symmetry.space_group_name_H-M   'P 1'
#
loop_
_entity.id
_entity.type
_entity.pdbx_description
1 polymer ?
#
loop_
_entity_poly.entity_id
_entity_poly.type
_entity_poly.pdbx_seq_one_letter_code
_entity_poly.pdbx_strand_id
1 'polypeptide(L)'
;MGTSLEDRPRYTPSTTFETFPFPEGLTPNIPAADYATDPRAVAIAAAAALLNELRENWLNPADLVKRVPEVVPGYPDRLLPVNDAAAAELKKRTLTNLYNARPAWLDHAHKALDEAVADAYGWGDDWRGGALTEDEILSRLFHLNQSRAAAEAAQKAK
;
A
#
# COMPACT_ATOMS: atom_id res chain seq x y z
N MET A 1 -0.97 4.91 -18.42
CA MET A 1 0.12 5.75 -17.90
C MET A 1 -0.52 6.90 -17.13
N GLY A 2 -0.12 7.11 -15.87
CA GLY A 2 -0.69 8.14 -15.00
C GLY A 2 -0.47 9.56 -15.54
N THR A 3 -1.08 10.54 -14.89
CA THR A 3 -0.92 11.96 -15.26
C THR A 3 0.01 12.67 -14.29
N SER A 4 0.62 13.77 -14.71
CA SER A 4 1.36 14.67 -13.83
C SER A 4 0.66 16.02 -13.71
N LEU A 5 0.88 16.70 -12.59
CA LEU A 5 0.66 18.14 -12.47
C LEU A 5 2.03 18.76 -12.22
N GLU A 6 2.61 19.33 -13.28
CA GLU A 6 4.04 19.73 -13.32
C GLU A 6 4.94 18.51 -13.09
N ASP A 7 5.75 18.52 -12.03
CA ASP A 7 6.65 17.45 -11.60
C ASP A 7 6.01 16.48 -10.59
N ARG A 8 4.79 16.74 -10.13
CA ARG A 8 4.13 15.91 -9.12
C ARG A 8 3.25 14.84 -9.76
N PRO A 9 3.32 13.58 -9.31
CA PRO A 9 2.44 12.52 -9.79
C PRO A 9 1.00 12.84 -9.39
N ARG A 10 0.06 12.68 -10.33
CA ARG A 10 -1.37 12.79 -10.09
C ARG A 10 -2.02 11.42 -10.26
N TYR A 11 -2.68 10.97 -9.20
CA TYR A 11 -3.45 9.72 -9.24
C TYR A 11 -4.80 9.95 -9.93
N THR A 12 -5.04 9.23 -11.02
CA THR A 12 -6.33 9.22 -11.74
C THR A 12 -6.80 7.78 -11.85
N PRO A 13 -7.87 7.37 -11.14
CA PRO A 13 -8.27 5.96 -11.04
C PRO A 13 -8.41 5.24 -12.39
N SER A 14 -8.99 5.91 -13.38
CA SER A 14 -9.23 5.37 -14.73
C SER A 14 -7.97 5.11 -15.55
N THR A 15 -6.84 5.72 -15.21
CA THR A 15 -5.55 5.53 -15.91
C THR A 15 -4.46 4.91 -15.05
N THR A 16 -4.74 4.72 -13.76
CA THR A 16 -3.88 4.01 -12.80
C THR A 16 -4.56 2.71 -12.39
N PHE A 17 -5.45 2.74 -11.39
CA PHE A 17 -6.05 1.58 -10.75
C PHE A 17 -6.81 0.65 -11.70
N GLU A 18 -7.75 1.19 -12.47
CA GLU A 18 -8.63 0.40 -13.33
C GLU A 18 -7.87 -0.29 -14.47
N THR A 19 -6.68 0.24 -14.78
CA THR A 19 -5.80 -0.32 -15.80
C THR A 19 -4.61 -1.10 -15.24
N PHE A 20 -4.49 -1.17 -13.92
CA PHE A 20 -3.33 -1.79 -13.30
C PHE A 20 -3.43 -3.32 -13.43
N PRO A 21 -2.37 -4.00 -13.93
CA PRO A 21 -2.39 -5.44 -14.12
C PRO A 21 -2.10 -6.15 -12.79
N PHE A 22 -3.09 -6.24 -11.90
CA PHE A 22 -2.97 -6.96 -10.63
C PHE A 22 -2.61 -8.44 -10.82
N PRO A 23 -2.02 -9.10 -9.80
CA PRO A 23 -1.72 -10.52 -9.88
C PRO A 23 -2.98 -11.36 -10.17
N GLU A 24 -2.80 -12.44 -10.92
CA GLU A 24 -3.90 -13.34 -11.27
C GLU A 24 -4.52 -13.96 -10.01
N GLY A 25 -5.86 -13.92 -9.94
CA GLY A 25 -6.62 -14.39 -8.78
C GLY A 25 -6.66 -13.41 -7.60
N LEU A 26 -6.03 -12.22 -7.73
CA LEU A 26 -6.03 -11.15 -6.72
C LEU A 26 -6.50 -9.80 -7.30
N THR A 27 -7.26 -9.85 -8.40
CA THR A 27 -7.80 -8.66 -9.05
C THR A 27 -8.94 -8.05 -8.20
N PRO A 28 -9.08 -6.71 -8.12
CA PRO A 28 -10.12 -6.08 -7.28
C PRO A 28 -11.57 -6.32 -7.72
N ASN A 29 -11.79 -6.99 -8.85
CA ASN A 29 -13.11 -7.29 -9.41
C ASN A 29 -13.72 -8.61 -8.92
N ILE A 30 -13.04 -9.33 -8.02
CA ILE A 30 -13.59 -10.52 -7.36
C ILE A 30 -13.90 -10.24 -5.88
N PRO A 31 -14.94 -10.87 -5.31
CA PRO A 31 -15.25 -10.79 -3.88
C PRO A 31 -14.05 -11.11 -2.98
N ALA A 32 -13.90 -10.37 -1.88
CA ALA A 32 -12.81 -10.60 -0.93
C ALA A 32 -12.79 -12.01 -0.31
N ALA A 33 -13.96 -12.63 -0.20
CA ALA A 33 -14.08 -14.01 0.28
C ALA A 33 -13.36 -15.03 -0.61
N ASP A 34 -13.23 -14.73 -1.92
CA ASP A 34 -12.71 -15.67 -2.91
C ASP A 34 -11.19 -15.80 -2.84
N TYR A 35 -10.49 -14.79 -2.31
CA TYR A 35 -9.04 -14.79 -2.09
C TYR A 35 -8.65 -14.75 -0.61
N ALA A 36 -9.61 -14.80 0.32
CA ALA A 36 -9.35 -14.66 1.76
C ALA A 36 -8.37 -15.71 2.31
N THR A 37 -8.36 -16.91 1.72
CA THR A 37 -7.47 -18.02 2.11
C THR A 37 -6.28 -18.20 1.16
N ASP A 38 -6.13 -17.35 0.13
CA ASP A 38 -4.97 -17.41 -0.76
C ASP A 38 -3.70 -17.04 0.06
N PRO A 39 -2.68 -17.90 0.13
CA PRO A 39 -1.46 -17.61 0.87
C PRO A 39 -0.79 -16.29 0.46
N ARG A 40 -0.89 -15.91 -0.82
CA ARG A 40 -0.35 -14.66 -1.36
C ARG A 40 -1.11 -13.45 -0.79
N ALA A 41 -2.44 -13.53 -0.75
CA ALA A 41 -3.28 -12.48 -0.17
C ALA A 41 -3.02 -12.32 1.33
N VAL A 42 -2.89 -13.44 2.06
CA VAL A 42 -2.58 -13.45 3.49
C VAL A 42 -1.20 -12.84 3.77
N ALA A 43 -0.19 -13.16 2.97
CA ALA A 43 1.15 -12.60 3.13
C ALA A 43 1.17 -11.08 2.92
N ILE A 44 0.53 -10.59 1.84
CA ILE A 44 0.39 -9.15 1.57
C ILE A 44 -0.37 -8.46 2.71
N ALA A 45 -1.48 -9.06 3.16
CA ALA A 45 -2.30 -8.50 4.24
C ALA A 45 -1.52 -8.40 5.56
N ALA A 46 -0.74 -9.42 5.90
CA ALA A 46 0.11 -9.42 7.10
C ALA A 46 1.18 -8.31 7.03
N ALA A 47 1.89 -8.19 5.90
CA ALA A 47 2.90 -7.14 5.70
C ALA A 47 2.28 -5.74 5.74
N ALA A 48 1.13 -5.54 5.09
CA ALA A 48 0.41 -4.27 5.09
C ALA A 48 -0.12 -3.89 6.50
N ALA A 49 -0.62 -4.87 7.26
CA ALA A 49 -1.06 -4.68 8.64
C ALA A 49 0.11 -4.25 9.54
N LEU A 50 1.26 -4.92 9.43
CA LEU A 50 2.46 -4.55 10.17
C LEU A 50 2.94 -3.13 9.81
N LEU A 51 3.00 -2.80 8.51
CA LEU A 51 3.35 -1.45 8.07
C LEU A 51 2.36 -0.39 8.60
N ASN A 52 1.07 -0.72 8.68
CA ASN A 52 0.08 0.18 9.28
C ASN A 52 0.29 0.35 10.78
N GLU A 53 0.52 -0.74 11.52
CA GLU A 53 0.80 -0.70 12.96
C GLU A 53 2.03 0.17 13.28
N LEU A 54 3.13 0.00 12.53
CA LEU A 54 4.35 0.78 12.70
C LEU A 54 4.12 2.28 12.42
N ARG A 55 3.33 2.61 11.38
CA ARG A 55 2.94 3.99 11.08
C ARG A 55 2.09 4.58 12.20
N GLU A 56 1.08 3.85 12.67
CA GLU A 56 0.21 4.29 13.77
C GLU A 56 1.00 4.53 15.05
N ASN A 57 1.91 3.62 15.41
CA ASN A 57 2.77 3.77 16.59
C ASN A 57 3.71 4.99 16.49
N TRP A 58 4.17 5.33 15.29
CA TRP A 58 4.99 6.53 15.07
C TRP A 58 4.17 7.82 15.10
N LEU A 59 2.97 7.81 14.51
CA LEU A 59 2.05 8.95 14.46
C LEU A 59 1.48 9.26 15.85
N ASN A 60 1.12 8.21 16.59
CA ASN A 60 0.37 8.26 17.83
C ASN A 60 1.09 7.53 18.98
N PRO A 61 2.31 7.95 19.35
CA PRO A 61 3.09 7.22 20.35
C PRO A 61 2.48 7.39 21.74
N ALA A 62 2.50 6.31 22.54
CA ALA A 62 1.75 6.20 23.80
C ALA A 62 2.16 7.20 24.88
N ASP A 63 3.36 7.77 24.79
CA ASP A 63 3.86 8.83 25.67
C ASP A 63 3.30 10.22 25.31
N LEU A 64 2.78 10.41 24.09
CA LEU A 64 2.22 11.67 23.62
C LEU A 64 0.69 11.69 23.55
N VAL A 65 0.04 10.53 23.41
CA VAL A 65 -1.42 10.44 23.25
C VAL A 65 -2.09 9.65 24.37
N LYS A 66 -3.31 10.05 24.71
CA LYS A 66 -4.25 9.28 25.55
C LYS A 66 -5.54 8.99 24.77
N ARG A 67 -6.06 7.76 24.89
CA ARG A 67 -7.37 7.39 24.37
C ARG A 67 -8.46 7.83 25.35
N VAL A 68 -9.48 8.48 24.82
CA VAL A 68 -10.66 8.93 25.56
C VAL A 68 -11.90 8.47 24.79
N PRO A 69 -12.92 7.91 25.46
CA PRO A 69 -14.15 7.48 24.80
C PRO A 69 -14.75 8.56 23.90
N GLU A 70 -15.23 8.15 22.74
CA GLU A 70 -15.97 9.03 21.85
C GLU A 70 -17.33 9.40 22.46
N VAL A 71 -17.76 10.64 22.23
CA VAL A 71 -19.02 11.18 22.74
C VAL A 71 -20.20 10.63 21.94
N VAL A 72 -19.96 10.28 20.67
CA VAL A 72 -20.96 9.67 19.78
C VAL A 72 -20.77 8.15 19.76
N PRO A 73 -21.76 7.35 20.17
CA PRO A 73 -21.71 5.90 20.07
C PRO A 73 -21.46 5.42 18.64
N GLY A 74 -20.67 4.35 18.49
CA GLY A 74 -20.37 3.73 17.20
C GLY A 74 -19.13 4.28 16.48
N TYR A 75 -18.48 5.30 17.04
CA TYR A 75 -17.21 5.84 16.54
C TYR A 75 -16.02 5.38 17.40
N PRO A 76 -14.81 5.31 16.83
CA PRO A 76 -13.61 4.93 17.57
C PRO A 76 -13.23 6.01 18.60
N ASP A 77 -12.56 5.58 19.68
CA ASP A 77 -12.07 6.47 20.73
C ASP A 77 -11.18 7.58 20.18
N ARG A 78 -11.27 8.77 20.80
CA ARG A 78 -10.45 9.92 20.43
C ARG A 78 -9.06 9.80 21.00
N LEU A 79 -8.07 10.17 20.18
CA LEU A 79 -6.69 10.37 20.60
C LEU A 79 -6.49 11.85 20.94
N LEU A 80 -6.19 12.14 22.21
CA LEU A 80 -5.89 13.49 22.68
C LEU A 80 -4.43 13.57 23.12
N PRO A 81 -3.74 14.71 22.88
CA PRO A 81 -2.44 14.95 23.48
C PRO A 81 -2.51 14.87 25.00
N VAL A 82 -1.48 14.32 25.63
CA VAL A 82 -1.40 14.26 27.09
C VAL A 82 -1.21 15.63 27.74
N ASN A 83 -0.55 16.57 27.03
CA ASN A 83 -0.32 17.97 27.42
C ASN A 83 0.02 18.84 26.20
N ASP A 84 0.23 20.15 26.40
CA ASP A 84 0.51 21.11 25.32
C ASP A 84 1.85 20.87 24.62
N ALA A 85 2.87 20.37 25.35
CA ALA A 85 4.16 20.01 24.75
C ALA A 85 4.01 18.82 23.81
N ALA A 86 3.23 17.81 24.19
CA ALA A 86 2.89 16.67 23.35
C ALA A 86 2.07 17.12 22.12
N ALA A 87 1.15 18.08 22.28
CA ALA A 87 0.40 18.64 21.17
C ALA A 87 1.30 19.34 20.15
N ALA A 88 2.33 20.06 20.61
CA ALA A 88 3.32 20.69 19.74
C ALA A 88 4.18 19.66 18.99
N GLU A 89 4.52 18.54 19.63
CA GLU A 89 5.29 17.47 19.01
C GLU A 89 4.46 16.66 17.98
N LEU A 90 3.22 16.33 18.31
CA LEU A 90 2.30 15.61 17.41
C LEU A 90 2.04 16.37 16.11
N LYS A 91 2.06 17.72 16.12
CA LYS A 91 1.95 18.53 14.89
C LYS A 91 3.07 18.26 13.87
N LYS A 92 4.24 17.81 14.32
CA LYS A 92 5.36 17.44 13.45
C LYS A 92 5.26 16.01 12.93
N ARG A 93 4.43 15.17 13.56
CA ARG A 93 4.28 13.75 13.23
C ARG A 93 3.20 13.55 12.16
N THR A 94 3.51 13.96 10.94
CA THR A 94 2.66 13.73 9.77
C THR A 94 3.22 12.60 8.91
N LEU A 95 2.35 11.91 8.14
CA LEU A 95 2.81 10.92 7.17
C LEU A 95 3.82 11.52 6.19
N THR A 96 3.61 12.76 5.74
CA THR A 96 4.59 13.46 4.88
C THR A 96 5.96 13.53 5.53
N ASN A 97 6.05 13.93 6.79
CA ASN A 97 7.33 14.01 7.50
C ASN A 97 7.95 12.63 7.73
N LEU A 98 7.14 11.62 8.03
CA LEU A 98 7.59 10.23 8.17
C LEU A 98 8.22 9.70 6.87
N TYR A 99 7.54 9.88 5.74
CA TYR A 99 8.01 9.40 4.44
C TYR A 99 9.19 10.22 3.90
N ASN A 100 9.29 11.51 4.24
CA ASN A 100 10.47 12.32 3.93
C ASN A 100 11.69 11.90 4.74
N ALA A 101 11.52 11.59 6.03
CA ALA A 101 12.62 11.14 6.89
C ALA A 101 13.04 9.69 6.60
N ARG A 102 12.09 8.85 6.14
CA ARG A 102 12.25 7.44 5.74
C ARG A 102 13.18 6.66 6.69
N PRO A 103 12.81 6.50 7.98
CA PRO A 103 13.62 5.75 8.93
C PRO A 103 13.78 4.29 8.50
N ALA A 104 14.87 3.63 8.94
CA ALA A 104 15.21 2.27 8.50
C ALA A 104 14.09 1.24 8.71
N TRP A 105 13.34 1.34 9.82
CA TRP A 105 12.20 0.46 10.06
C TRP A 105 11.09 0.61 9.01
N LEU A 106 10.88 1.82 8.48
CA LEU A 106 9.88 2.08 7.46
C LEU A 106 10.34 1.46 6.13
N ASP A 107 11.61 1.66 5.78
CA ASP A 107 12.19 1.06 4.59
C ASP A 107 12.12 -0.47 4.61
N HIS A 108 12.43 -1.10 5.75
CA HIS A 108 12.33 -2.55 5.91
C HIS A 108 10.88 -3.04 5.83
N ALA A 109 9.93 -2.32 6.41
CA ALA A 109 8.51 -2.68 6.33
C ALA A 109 7.97 -2.58 4.89
N HIS A 110 8.40 -1.56 4.12
CA HIS A 110 8.07 -1.45 2.70
C HIS A 110 8.71 -2.58 1.89
N LYS A 111 9.99 -2.89 2.11
CA LYS A 111 10.66 -4.03 1.44
C LYS A 111 9.97 -5.37 1.67
N ALA A 112 9.50 -5.62 2.89
CA ALA A 112 8.76 -6.84 3.21
C ALA A 112 7.40 -6.89 2.49
N LEU A 113 6.71 -5.75 2.36
CA LEU A 113 5.48 -5.64 1.59
C LEU A 113 5.74 -5.83 0.08
N ASP A 114 6.77 -5.18 -0.45
CA ASP A 114 7.16 -5.30 -1.86
C ASP A 114 7.56 -6.74 -2.22
N GLU A 115 8.27 -7.44 -1.32
CA GLU A 115 8.60 -8.87 -1.48
C GLU A 115 7.34 -9.74 -1.56
N ALA A 116 6.37 -9.54 -0.66
CA ALA A 116 5.12 -10.28 -0.68
C ALA A 116 4.29 -10.01 -1.96
N VAL A 117 4.35 -8.78 -2.47
CA VAL A 117 3.73 -8.42 -3.76
C VAL A 117 4.48 -9.07 -4.92
N ALA A 118 5.81 -9.06 -4.92
CA ALA A 118 6.62 -9.73 -5.94
C ALA A 118 6.34 -11.24 -5.97
N ASP A 119 6.24 -11.89 -4.81
CA ASP A 119 5.82 -13.29 -4.69
C ASP A 119 4.44 -13.53 -5.31
N ALA A 120 3.50 -12.59 -5.11
CA ALA A 120 2.16 -12.72 -5.67
C ALA A 120 2.14 -12.68 -7.21
N TYR A 121 3.07 -11.93 -7.82
CA TYR A 121 3.33 -11.93 -9.26
C TYR A 121 4.19 -13.10 -9.75
N GLY A 122 4.74 -13.92 -8.84
CA GLY A 122 5.71 -14.96 -9.17
C GLY A 122 7.12 -14.43 -9.47
N TRP A 123 7.45 -13.21 -9.03
CA TRP A 123 8.74 -12.53 -9.24
C TRP A 123 9.64 -12.56 -8.00
N GLY A 124 9.30 -13.36 -7.00
CA GLY A 124 9.96 -13.38 -5.70
C GLY A 124 11.46 -13.66 -5.74
N ASP A 125 11.88 -14.65 -6.53
CA ASP A 125 13.30 -15.00 -6.65
C ASP A 125 14.12 -13.88 -7.29
N ASP A 126 13.56 -13.21 -8.30
CA ASP A 126 14.18 -12.06 -8.95
C ASP A 126 14.25 -10.84 -8.03
N TRP A 127 13.23 -10.64 -7.18
CA TRP A 127 13.24 -9.61 -6.14
C TRP A 127 14.36 -9.85 -5.13
N ARG A 128 14.45 -11.06 -4.57
CA ARG A 128 15.49 -11.44 -3.60
C ARG A 128 16.88 -11.43 -4.21
N GLY A 129 16.99 -11.75 -5.49
CA GLY A 129 18.23 -11.69 -6.27
C GLY A 129 18.66 -10.29 -6.68
N GLY A 130 17.82 -9.26 -6.45
CA GLY A 130 18.09 -7.88 -6.87
C GLY A 130 18.04 -7.67 -8.38
N ALA A 131 17.47 -8.60 -9.14
CA ALA A 131 17.31 -8.52 -10.59
C ALA A 131 16.10 -7.67 -11.00
N LEU A 132 15.16 -7.43 -10.06
CA LEU A 132 13.95 -6.66 -10.28
C LEU A 132 14.22 -5.14 -10.21
N THR A 133 14.88 -4.59 -11.24
CA THR A 133 15.09 -3.13 -11.38
C THR A 133 13.78 -2.42 -11.74
N GLU A 134 13.73 -1.09 -11.60
CA GLU A 134 12.56 -0.30 -11.99
C GLU A 134 12.16 -0.53 -13.45
N ASP A 135 13.13 -0.52 -14.37
CA ASP A 135 12.90 -0.78 -15.80
C ASP A 135 12.34 -2.19 -16.05
N GLU A 136 12.84 -3.20 -15.32
CA GLU A 136 12.36 -4.58 -15.44
C GLU A 136 10.92 -4.71 -14.92
N ILE A 137 10.62 -4.10 -13.77
CA ILE A 137 9.26 -4.05 -13.22
C ILE A 137 8.31 -3.39 -14.21
N LEU A 138 8.69 -2.23 -14.76
CA LEU A 138 7.88 -1.51 -15.75
C LEU A 138 7.65 -2.33 -17.02
N SER A 139 8.69 -3.00 -17.52
CA SER A 139 8.62 -3.89 -18.69
C SER A 139 7.63 -5.04 -18.46
N ARG A 140 7.75 -5.75 -17.32
CA ARG A 140 6.85 -6.86 -16.98
C ARG A 140 5.41 -6.41 -16.78
N LEU A 141 5.18 -5.32 -16.05
CA LEU A 141 3.85 -4.74 -15.87
C LEU A 141 3.25 -4.29 -17.21
N PHE A 142 4.05 -3.72 -18.11
CA PHE A 142 3.59 -3.35 -19.43
C PHE A 142 3.14 -4.56 -20.26
N HIS A 143 3.90 -5.66 -20.24
CA HIS A 143 3.49 -6.91 -20.88
C HIS A 143 2.19 -7.47 -20.29
N LEU A 144 2.08 -7.54 -18.96
CA LEU A 144 0.84 -8.01 -18.30
C LEU A 144 -0.37 -7.14 -18.68
N ASN A 145 -0.20 -5.83 -18.73
CA ASN A 145 -1.27 -4.91 -19.12
C ASN A 145 -1.69 -5.11 -20.58
N GLN A 146 -0.75 -5.37 -21.51
CA GLN A 146 -1.08 -5.69 -22.89
C GLN A 146 -1.87 -7.00 -23.00
N SER A 147 -1.46 -8.05 -22.29
CA SER A 147 -2.19 -9.33 -22.25
C SER A 147 -3.62 -9.16 -21.72
N ARG A 148 -3.79 -8.40 -20.63
CA ARG A 148 -5.10 -8.07 -20.06
C ARG A 148 -5.97 -7.31 -21.06
N ALA A 149 -5.45 -6.25 -21.68
CA ALA A 149 -6.18 -5.45 -22.66
C ALA A 149 -6.64 -6.28 -23.87
N ALA A 150 -5.80 -7.21 -24.34
CA ALA A 150 -6.16 -8.14 -25.40
C ALA A 150 -7.30 -9.11 -24.98
N ALA A 151 -7.24 -9.64 -23.76
CA ALA A 151 -8.29 -10.51 -23.21
C ALA A 151 -9.64 -9.76 -23.05
N GLU A 152 -9.62 -8.53 -22.54
CA GLU A 152 -10.81 -7.68 -22.42
C GLU A 152 -11.43 -7.35 -23.79
N ALA A 153 -10.61 -7.06 -24.79
CA ALA A 153 -11.07 -6.79 -26.16
C ALA A 153 -11.73 -8.04 -26.78
N ALA A 154 -11.13 -9.21 -26.58
CA ALA A 154 -11.70 -10.48 -27.04
C ALA A 154 -13.04 -10.80 -26.35
N GLN A 155 -13.17 -10.50 -25.06
CA GLN A 155 -14.42 -10.70 -24.31
C GLN A 155 -15.54 -9.77 -24.80
N LYS A 156 -15.24 -8.51 -25.13
CA LYS A 156 -16.23 -7.54 -25.66
C LYS A 156 -16.68 -7.84 -27.08
N ALA A 157 -15.87 -8.56 -27.86
CA ALA A 157 -16.18 -8.95 -29.24
C ALA A 157 -17.08 -10.20 -29.34
N LYS A 158 -17.34 -10.88 -28.21
CA LYS A 158 -18.19 -12.07 -28.10
C LYS A 158 -19.59 -11.70 -27.62
#